data_AF-A0A7V4GEQ7-F1
#
_entry.id   AF-A0A7V4GEQ7-F1
#
_cell.length_a   1.000
_cell.length_b   1.000
_cell.length_c   1.000
_cell.angle_alpha   90.00
_cell.angle_beta   90.00
_cell.angle_gamma   90.00
#
_symmetry.space_group_name_H-M   'P 1'
#
loop_
_entity.id
_entity.type
_entity.pdbx_description
1 polymer ?
#
loop_
_entity_poly.entity_id
_entity_poly.type
_entity_poly.pdbx_seq_one_letter_code
_entity_poly.pdbx_strand_id
1 'polypeptide(L)'
;MKKTLLLAILTLGLAAAPAAAQPFEAGSEAKGVRGAIGLGLIGAELTMTIESAAGVTNPWLLSLIPLAVGGGCAAGGYFMELESVDAGVATLSIGMTLLVPSILLTLVLMTEEYEPTGEARPTAQTTAAGAVAAAARRWGPPSLVAVGDGGLRLGVPALAVAEAPAASLYRAGAAGTGFEYRLPLLHWAF
;
A
#
# COMPACT_ATOMS: atom_id res chain seq x y z
N MET A 1 9.23 4.54 29.03
CA MET A 1 8.68 4.06 27.74
C MET A 1 9.71 3.29 26.89
N LYS A 2 11.01 3.63 26.92
CA LYS A 2 12.05 2.83 26.22
C LYS A 2 12.15 1.34 26.64
N LYS A 3 11.84 1.00 27.90
CA LYS A 3 11.90 -0.40 28.42
C LYS A 3 10.75 -1.29 27.93
N THR A 4 9.59 -0.73 27.62
CA THR A 4 8.44 -1.48 27.08
C THR A 4 8.61 -1.77 25.58
N LEU A 5 9.27 -0.88 24.84
CA LEU A 5 9.64 -1.09 23.44
C LEU A 5 10.66 -2.24 23.29
N LEU A 6 11.67 -2.29 24.17
CA LEU A 6 12.68 -3.35 24.20
C LEU A 6 12.08 -4.73 24.53
N LEU A 7 11.03 -4.77 25.35
CA LEU A 7 10.32 -6.00 25.70
C LEU A 7 9.44 -6.50 24.55
N ALA A 8 8.84 -5.60 23.77
CA ALA A 8 8.02 -5.94 22.60
C ALA A 8 8.86 -6.56 21.46
N ILE A 9 10.07 -6.04 21.23
CA ILE A 9 11.05 -6.58 20.27
C ILE A 9 11.50 -8.00 20.70
N LEU A 10 11.68 -8.24 22.00
CA LEU A 10 12.08 -9.54 22.52
C LEU A 10 10.94 -10.59 22.45
N THR A 11 9.68 -10.17 22.57
CA THR A 11 8.52 -11.07 22.46
C THR A 11 8.15 -11.45 21.03
N LEU A 12 8.45 -10.60 20.04
CA LEU A 12 8.18 -10.90 18.63
C LEU A 12 9.07 -12.04 18.08
N GLY A 13 10.28 -12.19 18.62
CA GLY A 13 11.21 -13.25 18.24
C GLY A 13 10.82 -14.66 18.71
N LEU A 14 9.89 -14.79 19.67
CA LEU A 14 9.54 -16.08 20.28
C LEU A 14 8.25 -16.71 19.71
N ALA A 15 7.52 -16.00 18.84
CA ALA A 15 6.27 -16.49 18.25
C ALA A 15 6.41 -17.04 16.81
N ALA A 16 7.64 -17.15 16.30
CA ALA A 16 7.91 -17.86 15.05
C ALA A 16 7.86 -19.39 15.30
N ALA A 17 6.64 -19.92 15.47
CA ALA A 17 6.44 -21.36 15.35
C ALA A 17 6.84 -21.79 13.94
N PRO A 18 7.67 -22.84 13.76
CA PRO A 18 7.96 -23.33 12.42
C PRO A 18 6.66 -23.88 11.84
N ALA A 19 6.09 -23.19 10.86
CA ALA A 19 5.09 -23.80 10.00
C ALA A 19 5.77 -25.00 9.32
N ALA A 20 5.21 -26.20 9.49
CA ALA A 20 5.76 -27.42 8.92
C ALA A 20 5.96 -27.24 7.41
N ALA A 21 7.22 -27.17 7.00
CA ALA A 21 7.59 -27.07 5.60
C ALA A 21 7.08 -28.34 4.88
N GLN A 22 6.20 -28.16 3.91
CA GLN A 22 5.86 -29.24 2.99
C GLN A 22 7.12 -29.55 2.16
N PRO A 23 7.47 -30.84 1.95
CA PRO A 23 8.60 -31.19 1.11
C PRO A 23 8.35 -30.64 -0.30
N PHE A 24 9.15 -29.66 -0.69
CA PHE A 24 9.11 -29.05 -2.01
C PHE A 24 10.29 -29.59 -2.83
N GLU A 25 10.02 -30.45 -3.81
CA GLU A 25 11.05 -30.84 -4.78
C GLU A 25 11.28 -29.69 -5.76
N ALA A 26 12.35 -28.94 -5.54
CA ALA A 26 12.77 -27.89 -6.45
C ALA A 26 13.34 -28.51 -7.74
N GLY A 27 12.71 -28.21 -8.88
CA GLY A 27 13.35 -28.36 -10.18
C GLY A 27 14.69 -27.62 -10.22
N SER A 28 15.68 -28.24 -10.85
CA SER A 28 17.10 -27.81 -10.94
C SER A 28 17.33 -26.35 -11.39
N GLU A 29 16.33 -25.67 -11.95
CA GLU A 29 16.49 -24.39 -12.63
C GLU A 29 16.43 -23.15 -11.72
N ALA A 30 16.12 -23.30 -10.42
CA ALA A 30 15.97 -22.17 -9.49
C ALA A 30 16.87 -22.25 -8.24
N LYS A 31 18.06 -22.87 -8.36
CA LYS A 31 19.03 -22.95 -7.25
C LYS A 31 19.61 -21.56 -6.92
N GLY A 32 19.58 -21.20 -5.63
CA GLY A 32 20.18 -19.96 -5.12
C GLY A 32 19.23 -18.76 -5.10
N VAL A 33 18.11 -18.82 -5.83
CA VAL A 33 17.18 -17.69 -5.96
C VAL A 33 16.38 -17.48 -4.66
N ARG A 34 16.00 -18.57 -3.97
CA ARG A 34 15.13 -18.50 -2.80
C ARG A 34 15.88 -17.95 -1.61
N GLY A 35 17.08 -18.45 -1.37
CA GLY A 35 17.99 -17.97 -0.35
C GLY A 35 18.39 -16.53 -0.59
N ALA A 36 18.68 -16.15 -1.85
CA ALA A 36 18.98 -14.76 -2.19
C ALA A 36 17.82 -13.81 -1.89
N ILE A 37 16.60 -14.16 -2.32
CA ILE A 37 15.41 -13.36 -2.03
C ILE A 37 15.13 -13.34 -0.52
N GLY A 38 15.18 -14.49 0.14
CA GLY A 38 14.88 -14.63 1.56
C GLY A 38 15.82 -13.82 2.45
N LEU A 39 17.13 -14.06 2.36
CA LEU A 39 18.11 -13.30 3.13
C LEU A 39 18.20 -11.84 2.69
N GLY A 40 17.97 -11.54 1.40
CA GLY A 40 17.90 -10.16 0.93
C GLY A 40 16.76 -9.38 1.57
N LEU A 41 15.56 -9.97 1.64
CA LEU A 41 14.41 -9.39 2.33
C LEU A 41 14.71 -9.23 3.82
N ILE A 42 15.22 -10.25 4.50
CA ILE A 42 15.57 -10.18 5.93
C ILE A 42 16.60 -9.06 6.18
N GLY A 43 17.63 -8.97 5.35
CA GLY A 43 18.69 -7.96 5.49
C GLY A 43 18.18 -6.53 5.29
N ALA A 44 17.36 -6.31 4.26
CA ALA A 44 16.78 -5.00 3.98
C ALA A 44 15.82 -4.55 5.09
N GLU A 45 14.87 -5.41 5.46
CA GLU A 45 13.85 -5.11 6.47
C GLU A 45 14.46 -4.86 7.86
N LEU A 46 15.44 -5.69 8.26
CA LEU A 46 16.11 -5.52 9.54
C LEU A 46 16.89 -4.20 9.60
N THR A 47 17.58 -3.85 8.53
CA THR A 47 18.35 -2.61 8.46
C THR A 47 17.43 -1.40 8.49
N MET A 48 16.35 -1.42 7.70
CA MET A 48 15.36 -0.35 7.68
C MET A 48 14.67 -0.17 9.04
N THR A 49 14.36 -1.28 9.73
CA THR A 49 13.80 -1.24 11.10
C THR A 49 14.80 -0.63 12.09
N ILE A 50 16.08 -1.00 12.00
CA ILE A 50 17.14 -0.46 12.88
C ILE A 50 17.33 1.03 12.64
N GLU A 51 17.35 1.48 11.39
CA GLU A 51 17.49 2.89 11.03
C GLU A 51 16.31 3.73 11.51
N SER A 52 15.09 3.20 11.36
CA SER A 52 13.88 3.81 11.92
C SER A 52 13.96 3.90 13.44
N ALA A 53 14.38 2.83 14.12
CA ALA A 53 14.57 2.83 15.57
C ALA A 53 15.69 3.77 16.05
N ALA A 54 16.67 4.05 15.19
CA ALA A 54 17.77 4.98 15.45
C ALA A 54 17.42 6.45 15.14
N GLY A 55 16.24 6.73 14.57
CA GLY A 55 15.80 8.08 14.19
C GLY A 55 16.57 8.63 12.98
N VAL A 56 16.99 7.76 12.05
CA VAL A 56 17.62 8.21 10.81
C VAL A 56 16.55 8.88 9.94
N THR A 57 16.70 10.17 9.65
CA THR A 57 15.71 10.94 8.86
C THR A 57 16.17 11.26 7.44
N ASN A 58 17.44 10.98 7.10
CA ASN A 58 17.96 11.26 5.76
C ASN A 58 17.43 10.22 4.76
N PRO A 59 16.62 10.62 3.75
CA PRO A 59 15.99 9.67 2.82
C PRO A 59 17.00 8.93 1.95
N TRP A 60 18.17 9.51 1.68
CA TRP A 60 19.24 8.84 0.95
C TRP A 60 19.82 7.68 1.75
N LEU A 61 20.05 7.87 3.05
CA LEU A 61 20.57 6.81 3.92
C LEU A 61 19.52 5.72 4.11
N LEU A 62 18.27 6.12 4.41
CA LEU A 62 17.12 5.23 4.57
C LEU A 62 16.82 4.35 3.35
N SER A 63 17.28 4.75 2.16
CA SER A 63 17.09 3.95 0.94
C SER A 63 18.34 3.14 0.60
N LEU A 64 19.52 3.77 0.62
CA LEU A 64 20.74 3.14 0.13
C LEU A 64 21.31 2.08 1.07
N ILE A 65 21.24 2.31 2.39
CA ILE A 65 21.84 1.37 3.34
C ILE A 65 21.02 0.07 3.41
N PRO A 66 19.68 0.08 3.54
CA PRO A 66 18.89 -1.15 3.47
C PRO A 66 19.04 -1.87 2.14
N LEU A 67 19.13 -1.14 1.02
CA LEU A 67 19.36 -1.74 -0.30
C LEU A 67 20.74 -2.39 -0.41
N ALA A 68 21.79 -1.74 0.10
CA ALA A 68 23.15 -2.27 0.09
C ALA A 68 23.30 -3.48 1.00
N VAL A 69 22.78 -3.40 2.23
CA VAL A 69 22.80 -4.52 3.18
C VAL A 69 21.93 -5.67 2.66
N GLY A 70 20.72 -5.38 2.17
CA GLY A 70 19.85 -6.36 1.53
C GLY A 70 20.52 -7.03 0.32
N GLY A 71 21.21 -6.27 -0.53
CA GLY A 71 21.99 -6.82 -1.64
C GLY A 71 23.12 -7.74 -1.18
N GLY A 72 23.86 -7.35 -0.12
CA GLY A 72 24.90 -8.18 0.48
C GLY A 72 24.35 -9.47 1.10
N CYS A 73 23.23 -9.38 1.82
CA CYS A 73 22.54 -10.55 2.38
C CYS A 73 21.97 -11.45 1.27
N ALA A 74 21.50 -10.88 0.16
CA ALA A 74 21.05 -11.67 -1.00
C ALA A 74 22.18 -12.48 -1.62
N ALA A 75 23.38 -11.89 -1.75
CA ALA A 75 24.56 -12.65 -2.18
C ALA A 75 24.90 -13.78 -1.19
N GLY A 76 24.86 -13.49 0.12
CA GLY A 76 25.06 -14.51 1.16
C GLY A 76 24.02 -15.64 1.09
N GLY A 77 22.76 -15.31 0.87
CA GLY A 77 21.69 -16.29 0.74
C GLY A 77 21.76 -17.13 -0.52
N TYR A 78 22.28 -16.57 -1.61
CA TYR A 78 22.59 -17.34 -2.82
C TYR A 78 23.58 -18.46 -2.50
N PHE A 79 24.72 -18.13 -1.90
CA PHE A 79 25.74 -19.13 -1.56
C PHE A 79 25.28 -20.13 -0.49
N MET A 80 24.52 -19.66 0.51
CA MET A 80 23.95 -20.53 1.54
C MET A 80 23.00 -21.58 0.96
N GLU A 81 22.15 -21.22 -0.01
CA GLU A 81 21.24 -22.18 -0.65
C GLU A 81 21.99 -23.19 -1.54
N LEU A 82 23.17 -22.82 -2.08
CA LEU A 82 24.00 -23.79 -2.81
C LEU A 82 24.48 -24.94 -1.91
N GLU A 83 24.68 -24.67 -0.62
CA GLU A 83 25.06 -25.68 0.37
C GLU A 83 23.84 -26.44 0.91
N SER A 84 22.70 -25.76 1.11
CA SER A 84 21.46 -26.36 1.62
C SER A 84 20.22 -25.72 0.99
N VAL A 85 19.50 -26.49 0.18
CA VAL A 85 18.22 -26.05 -0.41
C VAL A 85 17.19 -25.73 0.67
N ASP A 86 17.16 -26.54 1.74
CA ASP A 86 16.25 -26.33 2.87
C ASP A 86 16.51 -25.00 3.57
N ALA A 87 17.78 -24.58 3.68
CA ALA A 87 18.12 -23.27 4.23
C ALA A 87 17.59 -22.13 3.34
N GLY A 88 17.63 -22.28 2.01
CA GLY A 88 17.05 -21.33 1.07
C GLY A 88 15.53 -21.21 1.21
N VAL A 89 14.82 -22.33 1.34
CA VAL A 89 13.37 -22.35 1.57
C VAL A 89 13.01 -21.75 2.93
N ALA A 90 13.78 -22.09 3.97
CA ALA A 90 13.57 -21.56 5.32
C ALA A 90 13.79 -20.04 5.38
N THR A 91 14.87 -19.53 4.79
CA THR A 91 15.13 -18.08 4.79
C THR A 91 14.10 -17.31 3.96
N LEU A 92 13.62 -17.87 2.85
CA LEU A 92 12.53 -17.27 2.09
C LEU A 92 11.23 -17.22 2.89
N SER A 93 10.84 -18.32 3.54
CA SER A 93 9.61 -18.38 4.32
C SER A 93 9.67 -17.46 5.54
N ILE A 94 10.82 -17.38 6.21
CA ILE A 94 11.06 -16.44 7.31
C ILE A 94 10.97 -15.00 6.80
N GLY A 95 11.67 -14.67 5.70
CA GLY A 95 11.67 -13.32 5.12
C GLY A 95 10.28 -12.83 4.76
N MET A 96 9.48 -13.66 4.09
CA MET A 96 8.10 -13.34 3.74
C MET A 96 7.17 -13.23 4.96
N THR A 97 7.39 -14.05 5.99
CA THR A 97 6.58 -14.03 7.22
C THR A 97 6.87 -12.79 8.05
N LEU A 98 8.13 -12.37 8.12
CA LEU A 98 8.56 -11.20 8.89
C LEU A 98 8.27 -9.86 8.20
N LEU A 99 7.92 -9.88 6.91
CA LEU A 99 7.66 -8.67 6.14
C LEU A 99 6.49 -7.84 6.72
N VAL A 100 5.35 -8.47 7.01
CA VAL A 100 4.18 -7.74 7.56
C VAL A 100 4.46 -7.18 8.96
N PRO A 101 4.98 -7.98 9.93
CA PRO A 101 5.38 -7.44 11.23
C PRO A 101 6.42 -6.33 11.17
N SER A 102 7.41 -6.45 10.26
CA SER A 102 8.47 -5.45 10.05
C SER A 102 7.91 -4.09 9.60
N ILE A 103 7.04 -4.10 8.58
CA ILE A 103 6.40 -2.89 8.07
C ILE A 103 5.60 -2.21 9.17
N LEU A 104 4.80 -2.98 9.93
CA LEU A 104 4.02 -2.42 11.03
C LEU A 104 4.90 -1.81 12.12
N LEU A 105 6.00 -2.48 12.48
CA LEU A 105 6.94 -1.95 13.47
C LEU A 105 7.58 -0.65 12.99
N THR A 106 8.04 -0.61 11.74
CA THR A 106 8.63 0.59 11.14
C THR A 106 7.64 1.75 11.14
N LEU A 107 6.39 1.50 10.76
CA LEU A 107 5.34 2.52 10.78
C LEU A 107 5.07 3.04 12.19
N VAL A 108 4.93 2.15 13.18
CA VAL A 108 4.73 2.54 14.58
C VAL A 108 5.89 3.39 15.10
N LEU A 109 7.14 3.03 14.78
CA LEU A 109 8.31 3.79 15.18
C LEU A 109 8.34 5.18 14.52
N MET A 110 7.96 5.28 13.24
CA MET A 110 7.89 6.57 12.55
C MET A 110 6.72 7.45 12.99
N THR A 111 5.62 6.89 13.52
CA THR A 111 4.47 7.72 13.96
C THR A 111 4.79 8.66 15.12
N GLU A 112 5.81 8.37 15.93
CA GLU A 112 6.23 9.28 17.02
C GLU A 112 6.98 10.52 16.51
N GLU A 113 7.63 10.41 15.35
CA GLU A 113 8.36 11.51 14.70
C GLU A 113 7.59 12.15 13.55
N TYR A 114 6.48 11.53 13.12
CA TYR A 114 5.55 12.12 12.17
C TYR A 114 4.78 13.25 12.86
N GLU A 115 5.43 14.39 12.97
CA GLU A 115 4.74 15.66 13.10
C GLU A 115 4.16 15.93 11.71
N PRO A 116 2.84 15.77 11.48
CA PRO A 116 2.26 16.21 10.23
C PRO A 116 2.65 17.68 10.17
N THR A 117 3.52 18.05 9.21
CA THR A 117 3.90 19.45 9.01
C THR A 117 2.60 20.20 9.04
N GLY A 118 2.38 20.95 10.14
CA GLY A 118 1.08 21.55 10.43
C GLY A 118 0.65 22.18 9.13
N GLU A 119 -0.52 21.76 8.64
CA GLU A 119 -1.02 22.10 7.31
C GLU A 119 -0.49 23.48 6.97
N ALA A 120 0.31 23.60 5.91
CA ALA A 120 0.47 24.88 5.26
C ALA A 120 -0.96 25.37 5.09
N ARG A 121 -1.37 26.31 5.97
CA ARG A 121 -2.76 26.75 6.17
C ARG A 121 -3.43 26.65 4.82
N PRO A 122 -4.39 25.75 4.59
CA PRO A 122 -4.70 25.27 3.25
C PRO A 122 -4.88 26.42 2.28
N THR A 123 -3.81 26.77 1.56
CA THR A 123 -3.84 27.85 0.59
C THR A 123 -4.47 27.24 -0.65
N ALA A 124 -5.75 27.55 -0.83
CA ALA A 124 -6.55 27.40 -2.04
C ALA A 124 -7.06 26.01 -2.47
N GLN A 125 -6.53 24.87 -1.98
CA GLN A 125 -6.99 23.54 -2.45
C GLN A 125 -8.02 22.86 -1.53
N THR A 126 -7.92 22.97 -0.21
CA THR A 126 -8.96 22.45 0.71
C THR A 126 -10.24 23.32 0.67
N THR A 127 -10.11 24.60 0.34
CA THR A 127 -11.27 25.44 0.01
C THR A 127 -11.93 25.01 -1.30
N ALA A 128 -11.24 24.36 -2.24
CA ALA A 128 -11.89 23.86 -3.46
C ALA A 128 -12.81 22.67 -3.16
N ALA A 129 -12.40 21.69 -2.34
CA ALA A 129 -13.28 20.59 -1.95
C ALA A 129 -14.48 21.08 -1.11
N GLY A 130 -14.25 22.00 -0.18
CA GLY A 130 -15.31 22.64 0.61
C GLY A 130 -16.23 23.54 -0.22
N ALA A 131 -15.68 24.30 -1.17
CA ALA A 131 -16.44 25.15 -2.10
C ALA A 131 -17.18 24.34 -3.16
N VAL A 132 -16.63 23.20 -3.60
CA VAL A 132 -17.29 22.26 -4.50
C VAL A 132 -18.44 21.57 -3.78
N ALA A 133 -18.26 21.17 -2.51
CA ALA A 133 -19.35 20.64 -1.69
C ALA A 133 -20.42 21.70 -1.38
N ALA A 134 -20.03 22.93 -1.09
CA ALA A 134 -20.97 24.05 -0.88
C ALA A 134 -21.67 24.48 -2.18
N ALA A 135 -20.97 24.44 -3.32
CA ALA A 135 -21.54 24.71 -4.64
C ALA A 135 -22.45 23.58 -5.11
N ALA A 136 -22.14 22.32 -4.77
CA ALA A 136 -23.01 21.18 -5.03
C ALA A 136 -24.30 21.25 -4.21
N ARG A 137 -24.24 21.80 -2.99
CA ARG A 137 -25.46 22.08 -2.19
C ARG A 137 -26.34 23.17 -2.78
N ARG A 138 -25.75 24.12 -3.53
CA ARG A 138 -26.49 25.25 -4.14
C ARG A 138 -26.99 24.96 -5.56
N TRP A 139 -26.27 24.16 -6.34
CA TRP A 139 -26.53 23.94 -7.77
C TRP A 139 -26.76 22.46 -8.14
N GLY A 140 -26.81 21.56 -7.16
CA GLY A 140 -26.94 20.12 -7.38
C GLY A 140 -25.65 19.45 -7.85
N PRO A 141 -25.71 18.16 -8.24
CA PRO A 141 -24.54 17.38 -8.64
C PRO A 141 -23.81 18.01 -9.85
N PRO A 142 -22.49 17.78 -10.00
CA PRO A 142 -21.70 18.34 -11.09
C PRO A 142 -22.25 17.89 -12.44
N SER A 143 -22.72 18.84 -13.26
CA SER A 143 -23.26 18.61 -14.61
C SER A 143 -22.62 19.56 -15.61
N LEU A 144 -22.69 19.22 -16.90
CA LEU A 144 -22.15 20.08 -17.97
C LEU A 144 -22.89 21.42 -18.02
N VAL A 145 -24.21 21.40 -17.84
CA VAL A 145 -25.07 22.57 -17.75
C VAL A 145 -25.96 22.45 -16.52
N ALA A 146 -25.92 23.44 -15.63
CA ALA A 146 -26.84 23.56 -14.50
C ALA A 146 -27.66 24.85 -14.61
N VAL A 147 -28.98 24.74 -14.43
CA VAL A 147 -29.92 25.87 -14.40
C VAL A 147 -30.62 25.89 -13.04
N GLY A 148 -30.57 27.03 -12.35
CA GLY A 148 -31.19 27.23 -11.02
C GLY A 148 -31.17 28.69 -10.58
N ASP A 149 -32.07 29.08 -9.67
CA ASP A 149 -32.23 30.42 -9.04
C ASP A 149 -31.69 31.62 -9.84
N GLY A 150 -32.16 31.77 -11.09
CA GLY A 150 -31.89 32.91 -11.94
C GLY A 150 -30.54 32.91 -12.67
N GLY A 151 -29.81 31.79 -12.70
CA GLY A 151 -28.52 31.70 -13.39
C GLY A 151 -28.30 30.40 -14.17
N LEU A 152 -27.38 30.46 -15.14
CA LEU A 152 -26.89 29.33 -15.93
C LEU A 152 -25.41 29.11 -15.64
N ARG A 153 -25.02 27.87 -15.37
CA ARG A 153 -23.64 27.48 -15.06
C ARG A 153 -23.17 26.38 -16.01
N LEU A 154 -21.96 26.52 -16.52
CA LEU A 154 -21.24 25.47 -17.25
C LEU A 154 -20.21 24.82 -16.31
N GLY A 155 -20.12 23.49 -16.34
CA GLY A 155 -19.28 22.71 -15.43
C GLY A 155 -18.65 21.50 -16.10
N VAL A 156 -17.72 20.84 -15.39
CA VAL A 156 -17.17 19.55 -15.80
C VAL A 156 -18.02 18.47 -15.14
N PRO A 157 -18.71 17.61 -15.91
CA PRO A 157 -19.53 16.54 -15.34
C PRO A 157 -18.62 15.48 -14.71
N ALA A 158 -18.99 14.99 -13.53
CA ALA A 158 -18.32 13.85 -12.93
C ALA A 158 -18.82 12.57 -13.61
N LEU A 159 -17.90 11.73 -14.10
CA LEU A 159 -18.22 10.41 -14.62
C LEU A 159 -18.54 9.48 -13.44
N ALA A 160 -19.77 8.99 -13.36
CA ALA A 160 -20.16 7.98 -12.39
C ALA A 160 -20.25 6.61 -13.07
N VAL A 161 -19.55 5.61 -12.53
CA VAL A 161 -19.63 4.21 -12.99
C VAL A 161 -20.43 3.45 -11.95
N ALA A 162 -21.56 2.86 -12.36
CA ALA A 162 -22.39 2.04 -11.49
C ALA A 162 -22.59 0.66 -12.12
N GLU A 163 -22.52 -0.40 -11.31
CA GLU A 163 -23.04 -1.70 -11.72
C GLU A 163 -24.57 -1.63 -11.74
N ALA A 164 -25.16 -1.84 -12.90
CA ALA A 164 -26.61 -1.83 -13.07
C ALA A 164 -27.05 -3.02 -13.93
N PRO A 165 -28.29 -3.51 -13.76
CA PRO A 165 -28.87 -4.44 -14.71
C PRO A 165 -28.96 -3.74 -16.07
N ALA A 166 -28.19 -4.20 -17.05
CA ALA A 166 -28.08 -3.49 -18.31
C ALA A 166 -29.44 -3.51 -19.04
N ALA A 167 -30.06 -2.35 -19.24
CA ALA A 167 -31.32 -2.24 -19.98
C ALA A 167 -31.17 -2.72 -21.45
N SER A 168 -29.95 -2.68 -22.00
CA SER A 168 -29.62 -3.25 -23.31
C SER A 168 -29.75 -4.78 -23.36
N LEU A 169 -29.71 -5.46 -22.22
CA LEU A 169 -29.89 -6.91 -22.12
C LEU A 169 -31.36 -7.35 -21.98
N TYR A 170 -32.28 -6.44 -21.64
CA TYR A 170 -33.73 -6.74 -21.63
C TYR A 170 -34.29 -6.99 -23.04
N ARG A 171 -33.68 -6.44 -24.09
CA ARG A 171 -34.05 -6.75 -25.49
C ARG A 171 -33.54 -8.13 -25.94
N ALA A 172 -32.57 -8.70 -25.22
CA ALA A 172 -31.93 -9.97 -25.56
C ALA A 172 -32.29 -11.14 -24.62
N GLY A 173 -33.18 -10.93 -23.65
CA GLY A 173 -33.69 -12.00 -22.77
C GLY A 173 -32.66 -12.60 -21.80
N ALA A 174 -31.48 -11.99 -21.62
CA ALA A 174 -30.44 -12.48 -20.74
C ALA A 174 -30.27 -11.54 -19.54
N ALA A 175 -30.53 -12.01 -18.32
CA ALA A 175 -30.20 -11.29 -17.10
C ALA A 175 -28.67 -11.31 -16.89
N GLY A 176 -27.96 -10.36 -17.49
CA GLY A 176 -26.54 -10.11 -17.23
C GLY A 176 -26.33 -8.81 -16.46
N THR A 177 -25.34 -8.80 -15.58
CA THR A 177 -24.85 -7.58 -14.92
C THR A 177 -23.89 -6.85 -15.86
N GLY A 178 -23.97 -5.52 -15.93
CA GLY A 178 -23.11 -4.70 -16.76
C GLY A 178 -22.73 -3.37 -16.08
N PHE A 179 -21.68 -2.73 -16.57
CA PHE A 179 -21.30 -1.39 -16.11
C PHE A 179 -22.11 -0.33 -16.86
N GLU A 180 -22.82 0.52 -16.12
CA GLU A 180 -23.51 1.70 -16.62
C GLU A 180 -22.63 2.93 -16.34
N TYR A 181 -22.28 3.65 -17.41
CA TYR A 181 -21.57 4.92 -17.33
C TYR A 181 -22.60 6.06 -17.34
N ARG A 182 -22.70 6.80 -16.23
CA ARG A 182 -23.59 7.95 -16.09
C ARG A 182 -22.80 9.24 -16.20
N LEU A 183 -23.20 10.06 -17.16
CA LEU A 183 -22.57 11.34 -17.47
C LEU A 183 -23.66 12.43 -17.37
N PRO A 184 -23.74 13.17 -16.24
CA PRO A 184 -24.78 14.16 -16.03
C PRO A 184 -24.57 15.37 -16.94
N LEU A 185 -25.34 15.46 -18.03
CA LEU A 185 -25.23 16.55 -19.00
C LEU A 185 -25.99 17.80 -18.57
N LEU A 186 -27.20 17.62 -18.05
CA LEU A 186 -28.09 18.71 -17.68
C LEU A 186 -28.63 18.48 -16.27
N HIS A 187 -28.47 19.48 -15.42
CA HIS A 187 -29.17 19.56 -14.15
C HIS A 187 -30.09 20.77 -14.14
N TRP A 188 -31.33 20.55 -13.71
CA TRP A 188 -32.36 21.58 -13.65
C TRP A 188 -33.00 21.55 -12.26
N ALA A 189 -32.89 22.66 -11.53
CA ALA A 189 -33.50 22.84 -10.21
C ALA A 189 -34.38 24.10 -10.21
N PHE A 190 -35.61 23.98 -9.71
CA PHE A 190 -36.57 25.07 -9.50
C PHE A 190 -36.88 25.21 -8.01
#